data_AF-A0A662T939-F1
#
_entry.id   AF-A0A662T939-F1
#
_cell.length_a   1.000
_cell.length_b   1.000
_cell.length_c   1.000
_cell.angle_alpha   90.00
_cell.angle_beta   90.00
_cell.angle_gamma   90.00
#
_symmetry.space_group_name_H-M   'P 1'
#
loop_
_entity.id
_entity.type
_entity.pdbx_description
1 polymer ?
#
loop_
_entity_poly.entity_id
_entity_poly.type
_entity_poly.pdbx_seq_one_letter_code
_entity_poly.pdbx_strand_id
1 'polypeptide(L)'
;MPIKAIYDNLKPISIILIVSGAGILFYYLIRGIVGLDPLFPVGENMVDNEIIIIPDLIYIKPITLSLIMIYLGTVCGLEHLSKGWGLKLSDAGYSIIKIFLLLIIFISLYEIFFNFMLWCSLISSIATSGDISGNIDLLVNKFPNSEQPWNLVFASKLFYFYFLTSLTGVYYIERWRRLREYSQEAQYH
;
A
#
# COMPACT_ATOMS: atom_id res chain seq x y z
N MET A 1 -12.11 -30.33 2.97
CA MET A 1 -12.81 -29.05 3.29
C MET A 1 -13.40 -28.53 1.99
N PRO A 2 -14.73 -28.32 1.88
CA PRO A 2 -15.31 -27.91 0.60
C PRO A 2 -14.78 -26.51 0.23
N ILE A 3 -14.27 -26.35 -0.99
CA ILE A 3 -13.64 -25.12 -1.52
C ILE A 3 -14.50 -23.87 -1.22
N LYS A 4 -15.83 -24.01 -1.18
CA LYS A 4 -16.78 -22.95 -0.83
C LYS A 4 -16.51 -22.32 0.55
N ALA A 5 -16.16 -23.13 1.56
CA ALA A 5 -15.95 -22.72 2.94
C ALA A 5 -14.68 -21.86 3.13
N ILE A 6 -13.58 -22.18 2.43
CA ILE A 6 -12.32 -21.39 2.45
C ILE A 6 -12.60 -19.92 2.09
N TYR A 7 -13.53 -19.77 1.18
CA TYR A 7 -13.76 -18.63 0.32
C TYR A 7 -14.81 -17.72 1.02
N ASP A 8 -15.67 -18.30 1.86
CA ASP A 8 -16.58 -17.59 2.76
C ASP A 8 -15.82 -16.96 3.93
N ASN A 9 -14.74 -17.61 4.38
CA ASN A 9 -13.85 -17.07 5.41
C ASN A 9 -12.99 -15.88 4.93
N LEU A 10 -12.86 -15.64 3.62
CA LEU A 10 -12.07 -14.52 3.10
C LEU A 10 -12.65 -13.14 3.44
N LYS A 11 -13.98 -13.01 3.55
CA LYS A 11 -14.62 -11.74 3.91
C LYS A 11 -14.28 -11.27 5.33
N PRO A 12 -14.49 -12.08 6.40
CA PRO A 12 -14.09 -11.66 7.73
C PRO A 12 -12.58 -11.45 7.84
N ILE A 13 -11.75 -12.27 7.19
CA ILE A 13 -10.29 -12.08 7.14
C ILE A 13 -9.94 -10.73 6.52
N SER A 14 -10.55 -10.39 5.37
CA SER A 14 -10.36 -9.11 4.68
C SER A 14 -10.63 -7.92 5.61
N ILE A 15 -11.78 -7.94 6.29
CA ILE A 15 -12.19 -6.86 7.20
C ILE A 15 -11.22 -6.75 8.37
N ILE A 16 -10.88 -7.87 9.03
CA ILE A 16 -9.97 -7.88 10.17
C ILE A 16 -8.61 -7.30 9.79
N LEU A 17 -8.05 -7.71 8.64
CA LEU A 17 -6.75 -7.24 8.18
C LEU A 17 -6.77 -5.75 7.83
N ILE A 18 -7.77 -5.28 7.07
CA ILE A 18 -7.89 -3.86 6.71
C ILE A 18 -8.05 -2.99 7.95
N VAL A 19 -8.95 -3.38 8.87
CA VAL A 19 -9.21 -2.63 10.11
C VAL A 19 -7.97 -2.61 11.00
N SER A 20 -7.26 -3.73 11.13
CA SER A 20 -6.02 -3.80 11.93
C SER A 20 -4.93 -2.91 11.36
N GLY A 21 -4.68 -2.98 10.04
CA GLY A 21 -3.67 -2.15 9.39
C GLY A 21 -4.03 -0.67 9.43
N ALA A 22 -5.30 -0.31 9.19
CA ALA A 22 -5.78 1.06 9.33
C ALA A 22 -5.69 1.57 10.78
N GLY A 23 -5.96 0.71 11.76
CA GLY A 23 -5.81 1.00 13.18
C GLY A 23 -4.38 1.36 13.55
N ILE A 24 -3.39 0.65 13.01
CA ILE A 24 -1.96 0.98 13.18
C ILE A 24 -1.66 2.37 12.58
N LEU A 25 -2.15 2.66 11.36
CA LEU A 25 -1.93 4.00 10.77
C LEU A 25 -2.53 5.10 11.62
N PHE A 26 -3.77 4.90 12.03
CA PHE A 26 -4.51 5.86 12.81
C PHE A 26 -3.85 6.10 14.17
N TYR A 27 -3.38 5.04 14.83
CA TYR A 27 -2.66 5.15 16.11
C TYR A 27 -1.43 6.07 16.00
N TYR A 28 -0.55 5.85 15.02
CA TYR A 28 0.66 6.65 14.84
C TYR A 28 0.35 8.06 14.31
N LEU A 29 -0.70 8.23 13.51
CA LEU A 29 -1.16 9.56 13.11
C LEU A 29 -1.62 10.37 14.34
N ILE A 30 -2.43 9.77 15.21
CA ILE A 30 -2.90 10.43 16.44
C ILE A 30 -1.73 10.79 17.35
N ARG A 31 -0.74 9.89 17.54
CA ARG A 31 0.47 10.20 18.32
C ARG A 31 1.20 11.45 17.82
N GLY A 32 1.33 11.60 16.50
CA GLY A 32 1.90 12.82 15.90
C GLY A 32 1.06 14.07 16.15
N ILE A 33 -0.27 13.97 16.02
CA ILE A 33 -1.20 15.10 16.22
C ILE A 33 -1.23 15.55 17.68
N VAL A 34 -1.23 14.62 18.64
CA VAL A 34 -1.27 14.94 20.08
C VAL A 34 0.10 15.32 20.66
N GLY A 35 1.15 15.35 19.83
CA GLY A 35 2.50 15.74 20.23
C GLY A 35 3.27 14.68 21.03
N LEU A 36 2.85 13.41 20.96
CA LEU A 36 3.61 12.29 21.54
C LEU A 36 4.82 11.92 20.67
N ASP A 37 4.72 12.15 19.35
CA ASP A 37 5.78 11.95 18.38
C ASP A 37 5.95 13.22 17.52
N PRO A 38 7.14 13.45 16.91
CA PRO A 38 7.30 14.52 15.94
C PRO A 38 6.36 14.32 14.74
N LEU A 39 5.66 15.40 14.34
CA LEU A 39 4.77 15.39 13.17
C LEU A 39 5.56 15.43 11.86
N PHE A 40 6.73 16.05 11.89
CA PHE A 40 7.64 16.17 10.76
C PHE A 40 9.02 15.65 11.14
N PRO A 41 9.71 14.95 10.22
CA PRO A 41 9.26 14.52 8.89
C PRO A 41 8.03 13.60 8.87
N VAL A 42 7.16 13.79 7.87
CA VAL A 42 5.92 13.02 7.74
C VAL A 42 6.24 11.52 7.68
N GLY A 43 5.64 10.77 8.61
CA GLY A 43 5.75 9.32 8.69
C GLY A 43 7.04 8.80 9.33
N GLU A 44 7.93 9.67 9.81
CA GLU A 44 9.15 9.28 10.53
C GLU A 44 8.82 8.42 11.76
N ASN A 45 7.80 8.79 12.53
CA ASN A 45 7.39 8.01 13.70
C ASN A 45 6.92 6.57 13.35
N MET A 46 6.49 6.31 12.12
CA MET A 46 6.15 4.95 11.68
C MET A 46 7.35 4.17 11.12
N VAL A 47 8.48 4.84 10.94
CA VAL A 47 9.74 4.28 10.45
C VAL A 47 10.70 4.01 11.60
N ASP A 48 10.76 4.91 12.58
CA ASP A 48 11.71 4.83 13.70
C ASP A 48 11.27 3.88 14.81
N ASN A 49 9.96 3.64 14.92
CA ASN A 49 9.43 2.66 15.85
C ASN A 49 9.50 1.24 15.25
N GLU A 50 9.60 0.25 16.12
CA GLU A 50 9.58 -1.16 15.75
C GLU A 50 8.51 -1.92 16.53
N ILE A 51 7.78 -2.78 15.82
CA ILE A 51 6.83 -3.72 16.42
C ILE A 51 7.53 -5.07 16.52
N ILE A 52 7.59 -5.61 17.73
CA ILE A 52 8.18 -6.91 18.02
C ILE A 52 7.14 -7.98 17.68
N ILE A 53 7.41 -8.79 16.65
CA ILE A 53 6.56 -9.93 16.29
C ILE A 53 7.04 -11.18 17.00
N ILE A 54 8.35 -11.42 16.94
CA ILE A 54 9.03 -12.48 17.67
C ILE A 54 10.20 -11.83 18.42
N PRO A 55 10.22 -11.89 19.76
CA PRO A 55 11.33 -11.36 20.55
C PRO A 55 12.68 -11.84 19.99
N ASP A 56 13.60 -10.90 19.81
CA ASP A 56 14.97 -11.13 19.34
C ASP A 56 15.14 -11.71 17.93
N LEU A 57 14.05 -11.83 17.15
CA LEU A 57 14.08 -12.45 15.82
C LEU A 57 13.43 -11.58 14.74
N ILE A 58 12.22 -11.06 14.99
CA ILE A 58 11.44 -10.38 13.96
C ILE A 58 10.90 -9.07 14.49
N TYR A 59 11.43 -7.99 13.92
CA TYR A 59 11.01 -6.61 14.11
C TYR A 59 10.43 -6.10 12.80
N ILE A 60 9.32 -5.38 12.86
CA ILE A 60 8.70 -4.78 11.69
C ILE A 60 8.33 -3.33 11.96
N LYS A 61 8.70 -2.44 11.04
CA LYS A 61 8.30 -1.04 11.11
C LYS A 61 6.77 -0.94 11.00
N PRO A 62 6.08 -0.13 11.83
CA PRO A 62 4.64 0.03 11.82
C PRO A 62 4.04 0.27 10.43
N ILE A 63 4.68 1.13 9.63
CA ILE A 63 4.24 1.38 8.25
C ILE A 63 4.26 0.11 7.40
N THR A 64 5.29 -0.73 7.54
CA THR A 64 5.42 -1.97 6.77
C THR A 64 4.31 -2.95 7.15
N LEU A 65 4.08 -3.16 8.45
CA LEU A 65 3.04 -4.09 8.93
C LEU A 65 1.64 -3.63 8.48
N SER A 66 1.36 -2.34 8.64
CA SER A 66 0.08 -1.76 8.25
C SER A 66 -0.22 -1.97 6.76
N LEU A 67 0.72 -1.62 5.87
CA LEU A 67 0.51 -1.73 4.44
C LEU A 67 0.37 -3.18 3.97
N ILE A 68 1.13 -4.12 4.58
CA ILE A 68 0.96 -5.56 4.32
C ILE A 68 -0.45 -6.02 4.72
N MET A 69 -0.91 -5.65 5.92
CA MET A 69 -2.25 -6.01 6.39
C MET A 69 -3.34 -5.46 5.47
N ILE A 70 -3.28 -4.16 5.12
CA ILE A 70 -4.26 -3.53 4.24
C ILE A 70 -4.23 -4.18 2.85
N TYR A 71 -3.04 -4.44 2.30
CA TYR A 71 -2.90 -5.05 0.98
C TYR A 71 -3.47 -6.47 0.95
N LEU A 72 -3.06 -7.34 1.89
CA LEU A 72 -3.57 -8.71 1.99
C LEU A 72 -5.08 -8.73 2.25
N GLY A 73 -5.57 -7.84 3.11
CA GLY A 73 -6.99 -7.67 3.35
C GLY A 73 -7.75 -7.26 2.10
N THR A 74 -7.18 -6.37 1.29
CA THR A 74 -7.74 -5.97 -0.02
C THR A 74 -7.79 -7.16 -0.98
N VAL A 75 -6.71 -7.93 -1.13
CA VAL A 75 -6.67 -9.12 -1.98
C VAL A 75 -7.71 -10.16 -1.54
N CYS A 76 -7.81 -10.44 -0.24
CA CYS A 76 -8.84 -11.33 0.30
C CYS A 76 -10.27 -10.84 -0.01
N GLY A 77 -10.50 -9.53 0.07
CA GLY A 77 -11.79 -8.92 -0.28
C GLY A 77 -12.11 -9.07 -1.77
N LEU A 78 -11.14 -8.83 -2.65
CA LEU A 78 -11.29 -8.99 -4.10
C LEU A 78 -11.53 -10.45 -4.50
N GLU A 79 -10.83 -11.41 -3.89
CA GLU A 79 -11.09 -12.83 -4.10
C GLU A 79 -12.48 -13.25 -3.61
N HIS A 80 -12.92 -12.75 -2.45
CA HIS A 80 -14.28 -13.00 -1.97
C HIS A 80 -15.34 -12.48 -2.95
N LEU A 81 -15.18 -11.26 -3.46
CA LEU A 81 -16.09 -10.65 -4.45
C LEU A 81 -16.12 -11.46 -5.77
N SER A 82 -15.01 -12.09 -6.13
CA SER A 82 -14.91 -12.90 -7.35
C SER A 82 -15.84 -14.12 -7.36
N LYS A 83 -16.30 -14.60 -6.19
CA LYS A 83 -17.31 -15.66 -6.08
C LYS A 83 -18.65 -15.33 -6.74
N GLY A 84 -19.03 -14.06 -6.65
CA GLY A 84 -20.36 -13.56 -7.00
C GLY A 84 -20.40 -12.83 -8.33
N TRP A 85 -19.43 -13.12 -9.23
CA TRP A 85 -19.19 -12.44 -10.51
C TRP A 85 -18.45 -11.09 -10.42
N GLY A 86 -17.86 -10.77 -9.26
CA GLY A 86 -17.19 -9.49 -9.05
C GLY A 86 -18.16 -8.31 -8.94
N LEU A 87 -17.68 -7.12 -9.26
CA LEU A 87 -18.52 -5.91 -9.25
C LEU A 87 -19.46 -5.90 -10.46
N LYS A 88 -20.77 -5.78 -10.24
CA LYS A 88 -21.76 -5.66 -11.33
C LYS A 88 -21.80 -4.23 -11.86
N LEU A 89 -20.85 -3.89 -12.72
CA LEU A 89 -20.72 -2.56 -13.34
C LEU A 89 -21.16 -2.57 -14.80
N SER A 90 -21.49 -1.39 -15.33
CA SER A 90 -21.58 -1.15 -16.77
C SER A 90 -20.20 -1.20 -17.43
N ASP A 91 -20.13 -1.33 -18.75
CA ASP A 91 -18.86 -1.36 -19.49
C ASP A 91 -18.08 -0.05 -19.33
N ALA A 92 -18.81 1.07 -19.28
CA ALA A 92 -18.28 2.38 -18.92
C ALA A 92 -17.70 2.38 -17.51
N GLY A 93 -18.41 1.79 -16.53
CA GLY A 93 -17.93 1.69 -15.14
C GLY A 93 -16.62 0.93 -15.01
N TYR A 94 -16.51 -0.24 -15.66
CA TYR A 94 -15.25 -1.00 -15.71
C TYR A 94 -14.11 -0.19 -16.34
N SER A 95 -14.40 0.51 -17.43
CA SER A 95 -13.41 1.32 -18.16
C SER A 95 -12.93 2.51 -17.33
N ILE A 96 -13.84 3.24 -16.67
CA ILE A 96 -13.50 4.38 -15.83
C ILE A 96 -12.62 3.95 -14.65
N ILE A 97 -12.99 2.88 -13.95
CA ILE A 97 -12.18 2.37 -12.83
C ILE A 97 -10.80 1.92 -13.32
N LYS A 98 -10.73 1.21 -14.46
CA LYS A 98 -9.45 0.80 -15.05
C LYS A 98 -8.56 1.99 -15.38
N ILE A 99 -9.11 3.03 -16.01
CA ILE A 99 -8.36 4.26 -16.34
C ILE A 99 -7.85 4.93 -15.06
N PHE A 100 -8.69 5.04 -14.03
CA PHE A 100 -8.30 5.63 -12.75
C PHE A 100 -7.17 4.83 -12.07
N LEU A 101 -7.25 3.50 -12.04
CA LEU A 101 -6.21 2.66 -11.49
C LEU A 101 -4.90 2.76 -12.29
N LEU A 102 -4.98 2.83 -13.62
CA LEU A 102 -3.81 3.05 -14.49
C LEU A 102 -3.15 4.41 -14.23
N LEU A 103 -3.94 5.46 -13.94
CA LEU A 103 -3.41 6.76 -13.54
C LEU A 103 -2.65 6.68 -12.20
N ILE A 104 -3.20 5.97 -11.20
CA ILE A 104 -2.50 5.77 -9.92
C ILE A 104 -1.21 4.99 -10.13
N ILE A 105 -1.21 3.96 -11.00
CA ILE A 105 0.00 3.21 -11.36
C ILE A 105 1.05 4.15 -11.96
N PHE A 106 0.66 5.00 -12.91
CA PHE A 106 1.57 5.95 -13.55
C PHE A 106 2.22 6.90 -12.53
N ILE A 107 1.41 7.54 -11.67
CA ILE A 107 1.89 8.46 -10.64
C ILE A 107 2.79 7.72 -9.64
N SER A 108 2.34 6.58 -9.13
CA SER A 108 3.08 5.83 -8.11
C SER A 108 4.40 5.27 -8.65
N LEU A 109 4.43 4.84 -9.91
CA LEU A 109 5.65 4.34 -10.53
C LEU A 109 6.70 5.46 -10.67
N TYR A 110 6.29 6.65 -11.10
CA TYR A 110 7.16 7.82 -11.12
C TYR A 110 7.73 8.11 -9.72
N GLU A 111 6.87 8.15 -8.71
CA GLU A 111 7.25 8.45 -7.33
C GLU A 111 8.17 7.39 -6.71
N ILE A 112 7.99 6.11 -7.04
CA ILE A 112 8.93 5.05 -6.65
C ILE A 112 10.32 5.39 -7.19
N PHE A 113 10.45 5.62 -8.50
CA PHE A 113 11.76 5.93 -9.10
C PHE A 113 12.34 7.23 -8.55
N PHE A 114 11.52 8.27 -8.39
CA PHE A 114 11.95 9.54 -7.82
C PHE A 114 12.51 9.37 -6.41
N ASN A 115 11.78 8.69 -5.52
CA ASN A 115 12.22 8.46 -4.14
C ASN A 115 13.50 7.60 -4.08
N PHE A 116 13.60 6.54 -4.91
CA PHE A 116 14.82 5.73 -4.98
C PHE A 116 16.03 6.51 -5.51
N MET A 117 15.85 7.33 -6.56
CA MET A 117 16.92 8.17 -7.10
C MET A 117 17.39 9.22 -6.07
N LEU A 118 16.44 9.86 -5.38
CA LEU A 118 16.74 10.83 -4.34
C LEU A 118 17.46 10.17 -3.15
N TRP A 119 17.00 8.99 -2.73
CA TRP A 119 17.63 8.23 -1.64
C TRP A 119 19.08 7.85 -1.98
N CYS A 120 19.33 7.31 -3.18
CA CYS A 120 20.68 7.00 -3.66
C CYS A 120 21.58 8.24 -3.74
N SER A 121 21.04 9.38 -4.20
CA SER A 121 21.77 10.65 -4.29
C SER A 121 22.19 11.16 -2.91
N LEU A 122 21.29 11.13 -1.92
CA LEU A 122 21.58 11.56 -0.55
C LEU A 122 22.61 10.64 0.13
N ILE A 123 22.48 9.32 -0.03
CA ILE A 123 23.46 8.35 0.49
C ILE A 123 24.84 8.62 -0.11
N SER A 124 24.92 8.87 -1.42
CA SER A 124 26.18 9.16 -2.11
C SER A 124 26.82 10.47 -1.63
N SER A 125 25.99 11.49 -1.38
CA SER A 125 26.45 12.77 -0.81
C SER A 125 27.02 12.58 0.59
N ILE A 126 26.33 11.82 1.44
CA ILE A 126 26.75 11.53 2.82
C ILE A 126 28.07 10.75 2.84
N ALA A 127 28.18 9.71 2.01
CA ALA A 127 29.40 8.92 1.87
C ALA A 127 30.60 9.78 1.42
N THR A 128 30.38 10.73 0.50
CA THR A 128 31.42 11.65 0.02
C THR A 128 31.87 12.64 1.10
N SER A 129 30.96 13.03 2.01
CA SER A 129 31.27 13.91 3.14
C SER A 129 31.99 13.22 4.31
N GLY A 130 32.22 11.91 4.22
CA GLY A 130 32.93 11.12 5.22
C GLY A 130 32.06 10.60 6.37
N ASP A 131 30.75 10.86 6.36
CA ASP A 131 29.81 10.41 7.39
C ASP A 131 29.16 9.07 7.02
N ILE A 132 29.95 7.99 7.04
CA ILE A 132 29.51 6.64 6.62
C ILE A 132 28.56 5.99 7.67
N SER A 133 28.40 6.62 8.84
CA SER A 133 27.58 6.13 9.96
C SER A 133 26.13 6.61 9.98
N GLY A 134 25.73 7.49 9.05
CA GLY A 134 24.38 8.05 9.03
C GLY A 134 23.29 6.97 8.87
N ASN A 135 22.28 7.02 9.74
CA ASN A 135 21.11 6.16 9.60
C ASN A 135 20.32 6.53 8.33
N ILE A 136 20.36 5.67 7.32
CA ILE A 136 19.69 5.85 6.02
C ILE A 136 18.17 5.95 6.11
N ASP A 137 17.58 5.48 7.21
CA ASP A 137 16.14 5.58 7.48
C ASP A 137 15.71 7.01 7.82
N LEU A 138 16.65 7.88 8.23
CA LEU A 138 16.39 9.29 8.57
C LEU A 138 16.44 10.23 7.35
N LEU A 139 16.65 9.67 6.14
CA LEU A 139 16.71 10.49 4.93
C LEU A 139 15.32 10.97 4.53
N VAL A 140 15.24 12.24 4.15
CA VAL A 140 13.98 12.94 3.91
C VAL A 140 13.96 13.64 2.56
N ASN A 141 12.79 13.69 1.94
CA ASN A 141 12.52 14.61 0.83
C ASN A 141 12.08 15.97 1.39
N LYS A 142 12.86 17.03 1.11
CA LYS A 142 12.55 18.42 1.48
C LYS A 142 11.93 19.24 0.33
N PHE A 143 11.68 18.62 -0.82
CA PHE A 143 11.10 19.27 -1.99
C PHE A 143 9.63 18.89 -2.17
N PRO A 144 8.76 19.83 -2.60
CA PRO A 144 9.05 21.25 -2.82
C PRO A 144 9.02 22.09 -1.52
N ASN A 145 8.46 21.56 -0.43
CA ASN A 145 8.31 22.29 0.84
C ASN A 145 9.25 21.73 1.91
N SER A 146 10.26 22.52 2.29
CA SER A 146 11.24 22.13 3.31
C SER A 146 10.69 22.19 4.74
N GLU A 147 9.58 22.89 4.97
CA GLU A 147 8.92 22.97 6.29
C GLU A 147 8.13 21.70 6.61
N GLN A 148 7.78 20.93 5.59
CA GLN A 148 7.00 19.68 5.71
C GLN A 148 7.71 18.53 5.00
N PRO A 149 8.92 18.15 5.45
CA PRO A 149 9.67 17.09 4.81
C PRO A 149 8.98 15.74 4.99
N TRP A 150 9.17 14.84 4.02
CA TRP A 150 8.64 13.47 4.08
C TRP A 150 9.79 12.48 4.27
N ASN A 151 9.64 11.53 5.18
CA ASN A 151 10.61 10.45 5.33
C ASN A 151 10.62 9.58 4.05
N LEU A 152 11.80 9.33 3.48
CA LEU A 152 11.93 8.63 2.19
C LEU A 152 11.52 7.17 2.27
N VAL A 153 11.81 6.49 3.38
CA VAL A 153 11.42 5.09 3.61
C VAL A 153 9.90 4.99 3.73
N PHE A 154 9.28 5.94 4.43
CA PHE A 154 7.82 6.04 4.54
C PHE A 154 7.19 6.28 3.17
N ALA A 155 7.62 7.33 2.45
CA ALA A 155 7.08 7.70 1.15
C ALA A 155 7.22 6.56 0.13
N SER A 156 8.40 5.94 0.05
CA SER A 156 8.65 4.81 -0.87
C SER A 156 7.70 3.64 -0.62
N LYS A 157 7.46 3.29 0.65
CA LYS A 157 6.54 2.20 1.00
C LYS A 157 5.09 2.53 0.64
N LEU A 158 4.66 3.78 0.86
CA LEU A 158 3.32 4.23 0.47
C LEU A 158 3.11 4.17 -1.04
N PHE A 159 4.04 4.72 -1.83
CA PHE A 159 3.91 4.69 -3.30
C PHE A 159 4.02 3.26 -3.85
N TYR A 160 4.86 2.41 -3.26
CA TYR A 160 4.88 0.99 -3.60
C TYR A 160 3.54 0.30 -3.29
N PHE A 161 2.93 0.59 -2.14
CA PHE A 161 1.60 0.08 -1.79
C PHE A 161 0.52 0.56 -2.77
N TYR A 162 0.52 1.84 -3.16
CA TYR A 162 -0.42 2.38 -4.15
C TYR A 162 -0.24 1.73 -5.52
N PHE A 163 1.00 1.56 -5.96
CA PHE A 163 1.33 0.86 -7.20
C PHE A 163 0.80 -0.57 -7.18
N LEU A 164 1.15 -1.36 -6.16
CA LEU A 164 0.79 -2.77 -6.08
C LEU A 164 -0.72 -2.98 -5.92
N THR A 165 -1.38 -2.16 -5.10
CA THR A 165 -2.84 -2.22 -4.91
C THR A 165 -3.56 -1.86 -6.21
N SER A 166 -3.09 -0.84 -6.93
CA SER A 166 -3.73 -0.42 -8.18
C SER A 166 -3.52 -1.44 -9.30
N LEU A 167 -2.31 -2.01 -9.40
CA LEU A 167 -2.01 -3.09 -10.34
C LEU A 167 -2.88 -4.32 -10.09
N THR A 168 -3.02 -4.70 -8.81
CA THR A 168 -3.93 -5.76 -8.38
C THR A 168 -5.38 -5.42 -8.76
N GLY A 169 -5.82 -4.17 -8.53
CA GLY A 169 -7.13 -3.69 -8.93
C GLY A 169 -7.40 -3.84 -10.42
N VAL A 170 -6.45 -3.45 -11.29
CA VAL A 170 -6.57 -3.61 -12.75
C VAL A 170 -6.77 -5.07 -13.13
N TYR A 171 -6.01 -5.98 -12.51
CA TYR A 171 -6.15 -7.42 -12.73
C TYR A 171 -7.57 -7.91 -12.41
N TYR A 172 -8.13 -7.57 -11.25
CA TYR A 172 -9.49 -8.01 -10.88
C TYR A 172 -10.58 -7.37 -11.74
N ILE A 173 -10.45 -6.08 -12.05
CA ILE A 173 -11.38 -5.37 -12.94
C ILE A 173 -11.45 -6.03 -14.31
N GLU A 174 -10.31 -6.38 -14.88
CA GLU A 174 -10.24 -7.07 -16.18
C GLU A 174 -10.75 -8.52 -16.08
N ARG A 175 -10.47 -9.21 -14.97
CA ARG A 175 -10.99 -10.57 -14.70
C ARG A 175 -12.52 -10.55 -14.63
N TRP A 176 -13.13 -9.63 -13.89
CA TRP A 176 -14.58 -9.55 -13.73
C TRP A 176 -15.30 -9.12 -15.00
N ARG A 177 -14.73 -8.18 -15.76
CA ARG A 177 -15.26 -7.80 -17.08
C ARG A 177 -15.37 -9.00 -18.03
N ARG A 178 -14.28 -9.77 -18.17
CA ARG A 178 -14.25 -10.97 -19.01
C ARG A 178 -15.24 -12.04 -18.55
N LEU A 179 -15.34 -12.29 -17.25
CA LEU A 179 -16.31 -13.24 -16.70
C LEU A 179 -17.76 -12.85 -17.01
N ARG A 180 -18.07 -11.55 -17.01
CA ARG A 180 -19.40 -11.04 -17.40
C ARG A 180 -19.65 -11.25 -18.89
N GLU A 181 -18.69 -10.92 -19.76
CA GLU A 181 -18.80 -11.11 -21.21
C GLU A 181 -19.09 -12.58 -21.56
N TYR A 182 -18.31 -13.53 -21.02
CA TYR A 182 -18.54 -14.97 -21.21
C TYR A 182 -19.92 -15.43 -20.74
N SER A 183 -20.43 -14.87 -19.63
CA SER A 183 -21.76 -15.22 -19.12
C SER A 183 -22.90 -14.75 -20.02
N GLN A 184 -22.70 -13.61 -20.70
CA GLN A 184 -23.68 -13.08 -21.64
C GLN A 184 -23.67 -13.92 -22.91
N GLU A 185 -22.50 -14.23 -23.47
CA GLU A 185 -22.36 -15.10 -24.65
C GLU A 185 -22.99 -16.49 -24.43
N ALA A 186 -22.76 -17.11 -23.28
CA ALA A 186 -23.34 -18.41 -22.92
C ALA A 186 -24.87 -18.39 -22.73
N GLN A 187 -25.50 -17.22 -22.60
CA GLN A 187 -26.98 -17.10 -22.54
C GLN A 187 -27.63 -16.99 -23.93
N TYR A 188 -26.86 -16.65 -24.96
CA TYR A 188 -27.35 -16.50 -26.35
C TYR A 188 -27.08 -17.73 -27.24
N HIS A 189 -26.43 -18.76 -26.69
CA HIS A 189 -26.15 -20.06 -27.33
C HIS A 189 -26.87 -21.19 -26.59
#